data_AF-A0A8X7V1D8-F1
#
_entry.id   AF-A0A8X7V1D8-F1
#
_cell.length_a   1.000
_cell.length_b   1.000
_cell.length_c   1.000
_cell.angle_alpha   90.00
_cell.angle_beta   90.00
_cell.angle_gamma   90.00
#
_symmetry.space_group_name_H-M   'P 1'
#
loop_
_entity.id
_entity.type
_entity.pdbx_description
1 polymer ?
#
loop_
_entity_poly.entity_id
_entity_poly.type
_entity_poly.pdbx_seq_one_letter_code
_entity_poly.pdbx_strand_id
1 'polypeptide(L)'
;MPEFPILMLPREVQALHPSYFRIRSSLLRRCFREGNPSTLYIKGVEYFFRHERHEEGLALIKSAADAGYERALYTYAMTRKLYYDDEEYLSRFTRSSLAESER
;
A
#
# COMPACT_ATOMS: atom_id res chain seq x y z
N MET A 1 -4.17 3.27 -21.83
CA MET A 1 -3.64 3.43 -20.46
C MET A 1 -2.15 3.17 -20.52
N PRO A 2 -1.26 4.01 -19.95
CA PRO A 2 0.15 3.67 -19.95
C PRO A 2 0.34 2.48 -19.02
N GLU A 3 0.94 1.40 -19.53
CA GLU A 3 1.34 0.26 -18.73
C GLU A 3 2.34 0.76 -17.69
N PHE A 4 1.92 0.81 -16.41
CA PHE A 4 2.87 1.00 -15.32
C PHE A 4 3.66 -0.32 -15.21
N PRO A 5 4.96 -0.34 -15.56
CA PRO A 5 5.73 -1.56 -15.50
C PRO A 5 5.82 -2.00 -14.04
N ILE A 6 5.47 -3.27 -13.79
CA ILE A 6 5.49 -3.95 -12.48
C ILE A 6 6.83 -3.72 -11.72
N LEU A 7 7.89 -3.35 -12.44
CA LEU A 7 9.21 -2.99 -11.96
C LEU A 7 9.28 -1.67 -11.14
N MET A 8 8.28 -0.80 -11.20
CA MET A 8 8.18 0.39 -10.33
C MET A 8 7.44 0.13 -9.01
N LEU A 9 6.88 -1.07 -8.81
CA LEU A 9 6.29 -1.45 -7.53
C LEU A 9 7.40 -1.80 -6.53
N PRO A 10 7.24 -1.49 -5.23
CA PRO A 10 8.19 -1.84 -4.19
C PRO A 10 8.63 -3.32 -4.28
N ARG A 11 9.91 -3.63 -3.99
CA ARG A 11 10.48 -4.99 -4.14
C ARG A 11 9.64 -6.09 -3.45
N GLU A 12 8.89 -5.75 -2.40
CA GLU A 12 7.99 -6.67 -1.69
C GLU A 12 6.79 -7.11 -2.54
N VAL A 13 6.31 -6.25 -3.44
CA VAL A 13 5.24 -6.54 -4.40
C VAL A 13 5.75 -7.44 -5.51
N GLN A 14 7.01 -7.26 -5.93
CA GLN A 14 7.70 -8.15 -6.85
C GLN A 14 7.98 -9.52 -6.21
N ALA A 15 8.17 -9.56 -4.89
CA ALA A 15 8.36 -10.80 -4.11
C ALA A 15 7.06 -11.61 -3.90
N LEU A 16 5.91 -11.17 -4.40
CA LEU A 16 4.65 -11.93 -4.44
C LEU A 16 4.67 -13.01 -5.55
N HIS A 17 5.78 -13.75 -5.66
CA HIS A 17 5.91 -14.88 -6.58
C HIS A 17 4.96 -16.04 -6.17
N PRO A 18 4.30 -16.74 -7.12
CA PRO A 18 3.24 -17.72 -6.84
C PRO A 18 3.61 -18.84 -5.84
N SER A 19 4.88 -19.24 -5.76
CA SER A 19 5.35 -20.30 -4.86
C SER A 19 5.41 -19.88 -3.37
N TYR A 20 5.46 -18.59 -3.05
CA TYR A 20 5.50 -18.07 -1.67
C TYR A 20 4.11 -17.94 -1.02
N PHE A 21 3.06 -18.11 -1.82
CA PHE A 21 1.65 -17.86 -1.44
C PHE A 21 0.99 -19.06 -0.74
N ARG A 22 1.45 -20.29 -1.02
CA ARG A 22 0.72 -21.53 -0.66
C ARG A 22 0.83 -21.93 0.82
N ILE A 23 1.91 -21.56 1.52
CA ILE A 23 2.13 -21.86 2.96
C ILE A 23 1.57 -20.75 3.87
N ARG A 24 1.33 -19.53 3.34
CA ARG A 24 0.98 -18.32 4.11
C ARG A 24 -0.52 -18.00 4.20
N SER A 25 -1.41 -18.81 3.62
CA SER A 25 -2.81 -18.42 3.40
C SER A 25 -3.67 -18.30 4.67
N SER A 26 -3.50 -19.17 5.68
CA SER A 26 -4.31 -19.12 6.90
C SER A 26 -3.88 -17.98 7.85
N LEU A 27 -2.58 -17.81 8.06
CA LEU A 27 -2.02 -16.75 8.88
C LEU A 27 -2.29 -15.38 8.26
N LEU A 28 -2.03 -15.19 6.96
CA LEU A 28 -2.33 -13.93 6.28
C LEU A 28 -3.83 -13.61 6.32
N ARG A 29 -4.70 -14.62 6.18
CA ARG A 29 -6.16 -14.41 6.27
C ARG A 29 -6.61 -14.01 7.67
N ARG A 30 -5.95 -14.51 8.72
CA ARG A 30 -6.17 -14.07 10.10
C ARG A 30 -5.66 -12.65 10.32
N CYS A 31 -4.42 -12.36 9.95
CA CYS A 31 -3.84 -11.02 10.06
C CYS A 31 -4.67 -9.98 9.30
N PHE A 32 -5.17 -10.33 8.12
CA PHE A 32 -6.09 -9.48 7.35
C PHE A 32 -7.40 -9.22 8.11
N ARG A 33 -8.01 -10.27 8.68
CA ARG A 33 -9.24 -10.15 9.49
C ARG A 33 -9.03 -9.33 10.75
N GLU A 34 -7.85 -9.45 11.37
CA GLU A 34 -7.44 -8.69 12.55
C GLU A 34 -7.03 -7.24 12.20
N GLY A 35 -7.06 -6.86 10.91
CA GLY A 35 -6.76 -5.49 10.48
C GLY A 35 -5.27 -5.15 10.53
N ASN A 36 -4.38 -6.13 10.44
CA ASN A 36 -2.94 -5.90 10.43
C ASN A 36 -2.55 -4.95 9.28
N PRO A 37 -1.94 -3.78 9.57
CA PRO A 37 -1.70 -2.75 8.56
C PRO A 37 -0.85 -3.21 7.38
N SER A 38 0.16 -4.04 7.64
CA SER A 38 1.03 -4.62 6.60
C SER A 38 0.24 -5.52 5.63
N THR A 39 -0.69 -6.31 6.16
CA THR A 39 -1.51 -7.22 5.36
C THR A 39 -2.60 -6.47 4.59
N LEU A 40 -3.20 -5.45 5.19
CA LEU A 40 -4.13 -4.54 4.52
C LEU A 40 -3.44 -3.84 3.34
N TYR A 41 -2.21 -3.35 3.54
CA TYR A 41 -1.42 -2.72 2.48
C TYR A 41 -1.16 -3.68 1.31
N ILE A 42 -0.64 -4.88 1.57
CA ILE A 42 -0.34 -5.88 0.53
C ILE A 42 -1.61 -6.21 -0.28
N LYS A 43 -2.74 -6.41 0.42
CA LYS A 43 -4.00 -6.73 -0.23
C LYS A 43 -4.56 -5.56 -1.03
N GLY A 44 -4.42 -4.35 -0.51
CA GLY A 44 -4.82 -3.12 -1.18
C GLY A 44 -4.03 -2.87 -2.47
N VAL A 45 -2.71 -3.05 -2.44
CA VAL A 45 -1.84 -2.97 -3.63
C VAL A 45 -2.23 -4.04 -4.66
N GLU A 46 -2.45 -5.28 -4.23
CA GLU A 46 -2.90 -6.37 -5.10
C GLU A 46 -4.25 -6.05 -5.77
N TYR A 47 -5.20 -5.47 -5.03
CA TYR A 47 -6.51 -5.12 -5.56
C TYR A 47 -6.44 -3.93 -6.53
N PHE A 48 -5.70 -2.90 -6.16
CA PHE A 48 -5.60 -1.66 -6.94
C PHE A 48 -4.85 -1.87 -8.26
N PHE A 49 -3.64 -2.45 -8.21
CA PHE A 49 -2.74 -2.50 -9.37
C PHE A 49 -2.89 -3.75 -10.22
N ARG A 50 -3.30 -4.88 -9.64
CA ARG A 50 -3.37 -6.16 -10.36
C ARG A 50 -4.79 -6.58 -10.73
N HIS A 51 -5.78 -6.26 -9.91
CA HIS A 51 -7.17 -6.68 -10.14
C HIS A 51 -8.07 -5.53 -10.60
N GLU A 52 -7.52 -4.32 -10.79
CA GLU A 52 -8.25 -3.11 -11.22
C GLU A 52 -9.45 -2.75 -10.31
N ARG A 53 -9.46 -3.25 -9.06
CA ARG A 53 -10.47 -2.93 -8.05
C ARG A 53 -10.02 -1.68 -7.31
N HIS A 54 -10.05 -0.55 -8.02
CA HIS A 54 -9.43 0.70 -7.57
C HIS A 54 -10.01 1.21 -6.25
N GLU A 55 -11.33 1.28 -6.10
CA GLU A 55 -11.94 1.81 -4.86
C GLU A 55 -11.62 0.93 -3.65
N GLU A 56 -11.77 -0.39 -3.79
CA GLU A 56 -11.50 -1.33 -2.70
C GLU A 56 -10.01 -1.42 -2.34
N GLY A 57 -9.16 -1.42 -3.36
CA GLY A 57 -7.71 -1.40 -3.17
C GLY A 57 -7.26 -0.13 -2.46
N LEU A 58 -7.78 1.02 -2.89
CA LEU A 58 -7.45 2.32 -2.29
C LEU A 58 -7.97 2.43 -0.86
N ALA A 59 -9.17 1.93 -0.57
CA ALA A 59 -9.72 1.88 0.79
C ALA A 59 -8.84 1.05 1.74
N LEU A 60 -8.34 -0.10 1.29
CA LEU A 60 -7.44 -0.94 2.09
C LEU A 60 -6.07 -0.27 2.34
N ILE A 61 -5.50 0.37 1.30
CA ILE A 61 -4.26 1.15 1.45
C ILE A 61 -4.49 2.31 2.42
N LYS A 62 -5.64 3.00 2.34
CA LYS A 62 -6.01 4.06 3.27
C LYS A 62 -6.09 3.55 4.72
N SER A 63 -6.77 2.43 4.96
CA SER A 63 -6.89 1.88 6.30
C SER A 63 -5.52 1.50 6.89
N ALA A 64 -4.61 0.96 6.07
CA ALA A 64 -3.24 0.71 6.49
C ALA A 64 -2.49 2.00 6.82
N ALA A 65 -2.69 3.05 6.02
CA ALA A 65 -2.08 4.36 6.21
C ALA A 65 -2.59 5.06 7.49
N ASP A 66 -3.90 5.04 7.73
CA ASP A 66 -4.54 5.58 8.93
C ASP A 66 -4.07 4.85 10.20
N ALA A 67 -3.69 3.58 10.08
CA ALA A 67 -3.09 2.80 11.17
C ALA A 67 -1.57 3.06 11.35
N GLY A 68 -1.01 4.05 10.64
CA GLY A 68 0.40 4.47 10.77
C GLY A 68 1.39 3.64 9.97
N TYR A 69 0.95 2.82 9.01
CA TYR A 69 1.88 2.07 8.17
C TYR A 69 2.51 3.00 7.12
N GLU A 70 3.76 3.39 7.34
CA GLU A 70 4.48 4.39 6.54
C GLU A 70 4.45 4.13 5.02
N ARG A 71 4.64 2.87 4.60
CA ARG A 71 4.56 2.51 3.19
C ARG A 71 3.18 2.72 2.59
N ALA A 72 2.13 2.48 3.36
CA ALA A 72 0.77 2.75 2.92
C ALA A 72 0.49 4.25 2.85
N LEU A 73 1.00 5.06 3.79
CA LEU A 73 0.90 6.52 3.72
C LEU A 73 1.49 7.04 2.40
N TYR A 74 2.70 6.60 2.06
CA TYR A 74 3.38 7.06 0.84
C TYR A 74 2.62 6.62 -0.41
N THR A 75 2.25 5.34 -0.46
CA THR A 75 1.53 4.76 -1.60
C THR A 75 0.16 5.42 -1.78
N TYR A 76 -0.58 5.66 -0.70
CA TYR A 76 -1.88 6.31 -0.74
C TYR A 76 -1.78 7.74 -1.27
N ALA A 77 -0.84 8.53 -0.74
CA ALA A 77 -0.65 9.92 -1.15
C ALA A 77 -0.26 10.03 -2.63
N MET A 78 0.67 9.21 -3.10
CA MET A 78 1.06 9.17 -4.51
C MET A 78 -0.09 8.70 -5.42
N THR A 79 -0.90 7.75 -4.98
CA THR A 79 -2.06 7.28 -5.76
C THR A 79 -3.13 8.38 -5.84
N ARG A 80 -3.39 9.12 -4.76
CA ARG A 80 -4.32 10.26 -4.77
C ARG A 80 -3.84 11.38 -5.70
N LYS A 81 -2.56 11.74 -5.61
CA LYS A 81 -1.89 12.71 -6.48
C LYS A 81 -2.03 12.35 -7.97
N LEU A 82 -1.66 11.12 -8.34
CA LEU A 82 -1.56 10.72 -9.76
C LEU A 82 -2.91 10.47 -10.43
N TYR A 83 -3.90 9.98 -9.68
CA TYR A 83 -5.17 9.53 -10.26
C TYR A 83 -6.36 10.45 -9.95
N TYR A 84 -6.25 11.30 -8.93
CA TYR A 84 -7.35 12.14 -8.45
C TYR A 84 -6.98 13.62 -8.28
N ASP A 85 -5.74 14.02 -8.60
CA ASP A 85 -5.22 15.38 -8.49
C ASP A 85 -5.43 16.00 -7.08
N ASP A 86 -5.24 15.17 -6.04
CA ASP A 86 -5.47 15.54 -4.65
C ASP A 86 -4.15 15.54 -3.84
N GLU A 87 -3.82 16.71 -3.27
CA GLU A 87 -2.60 16.97 -2.48
C GLU A 87 -2.75 16.81 -0.98
N GLU A 88 -3.97 16.65 -0.45
CA GLU A 88 -4.23 16.80 0.99
C GLU A 88 -3.34 15.87 1.82
N TYR A 89 -3.10 14.65 1.33
CA TYR A 89 -2.28 13.65 2.00
C TYR A 89 -0.77 13.89 1.90
N LEU A 90 -0.29 14.62 0.89
CA LEU A 90 1.13 14.94 0.76
C LEU A 90 1.58 15.95 1.82
N SER A 91 0.68 16.79 2.32
CA SER A 91 0.96 17.72 3.42
C SER A 91 1.39 17.00 4.72
N ARG A 92 0.99 15.74 4.90
CA ARG A 92 1.38 14.90 6.06
C ARG A 92 2.86 14.45 6.01
N PHE A 93 3.53 14.63 4.88
CA PHE A 93 4.96 14.34 4.67
C PHE A 93 5.85 15.57 4.91
N THR A 94 5.43 16.54 5.75
CA THR A 94 6.26 17.72 6.02
C THR A 94 7.66 17.31 6.50
N ARG A 95 8.68 18.00 5.98
CA ARG A 95 10.12 17.75 6.18
C ARG A 95 10.54 17.61 7.65
N SER A 96 9.70 18.05 8.58
CA SER A 96 9.86 17.91 10.03
C SER A 96 9.75 16.46 10.53
N SER A 97 8.91 15.61 9.93
CA SER A 97 8.73 14.21 10.37
C SER A 97 9.87 13.28 9.94
N LEU A 98 10.64 13.66 8.92
CA LEU A 98 11.84 12.93 8.48
C LEU A 98 13.09 13.27 9.30
N ALA A 99 13.07 14.39 10.03
CA ALA A 99 14.20 14.83 10.85
C ALA A 99 14.25 14.17 12.24
N GLU A 100 13.16 13.53 12.68
CA GLU A 100 13.09 12.85 13.99
C GLU A 100 13.49 11.37 13.94
N SER A 101 13.70 10.81 12.75
CA SER A 101 14.20 9.43 12.55
C SER A 101 15.73 9.31 12.52
N GLU A 102 16.47 10.42 12.64
CA GLU A 102 17.94 10.46 12.60
C GLU A 102 18.57 10.86 13.97
N ARG A 103 17.92 10.55 15.09
CA ARG A 103 18.50 10.69 16.44
C ARG A 103 18.49 9.40 17.24
#